data_AF-A0A924P1W0-F1
#
_entry.id   AF-A0A924P1W0-F1
#
_cell.length_a   1.000
_cell.length_b   1.000
_cell.length_c   1.000
_cell.angle_alpha   90.00
_cell.angle_beta   90.00
_cell.angle_gamma   90.00
#
_symmetry.space_group_name_H-M   'P 1'
#
loop_
_entity.id
_entity.type
_entity.pdbx_description
1 polymer ?
#
loop_
_entity_poly.entity_id
_entity_poly.type
_entity_poly.pdbx_seq_one_letter_code
_entity_poly.pdbx_strand_id
1 'polypeptide(L)'
;MKPLASFLTVYLFIQSVTFCQSTADTICILQLNDVYEIGPLNQGKVGGMARVATLVKQQEARYQTFVVLAGDFVGPSVIGTTKINGQRVNGKHMVDIMNKTGVDLVTFGNHEFDIPDNDLQQRI
;
A
#
# COMPACT_ATOMS: atom_id res chain seq x y z
N MET A 1 56.69 20.20 -54.91
CA MET A 1 56.23 18.89 -55.41
C MET A 1 55.39 18.23 -54.31
N LYS A 2 54.17 17.78 -54.67
CA LYS A 2 53.14 17.03 -53.88
C LYS A 2 53.65 15.62 -53.46
N PRO A 3 53.00 14.83 -52.56
CA PRO A 3 51.53 14.70 -52.31
C PRO A 3 51.12 14.76 -50.82
N LEU A 4 49.91 15.18 -50.41
CA LEU A 4 48.51 14.81 -50.74
C LEU A 4 48.12 13.38 -50.31
N ALA A 5 47.64 13.20 -49.08
CA ALA A 5 46.56 12.28 -48.69
C ALA A 5 46.27 12.48 -47.18
N SER A 6 45.17 13.14 -46.83
CA SER A 6 43.96 12.43 -46.39
C SER A 6 44.16 11.67 -45.06
N PHE A 7 44.24 12.40 -43.95
CA PHE A 7 43.74 11.87 -42.68
C PHE A 7 42.37 12.49 -42.42
N LEU A 8 41.47 12.04 -43.29
CA LEU A 8 40.12 11.63 -42.96
C LEU A 8 39.75 11.90 -41.50
N THR A 9 39.03 13.01 -41.32
CA THR A 9 37.90 13.18 -40.42
C THR A 9 37.41 11.87 -39.81
N VAL A 10 38.04 11.42 -38.73
CA VAL A 10 37.37 10.56 -37.76
C VAL A 10 37.12 11.45 -36.56
N TYR A 11 36.15 12.35 -36.78
CA TYR A 11 35.27 12.85 -35.75
C TYR A 11 34.69 11.59 -35.10
N LEU A 12 35.39 11.05 -34.10
CA LEU A 12 34.85 9.98 -33.27
C LEU A 12 33.83 10.65 -32.35
N PHE A 13 32.75 11.06 -33.00
CA PHE A 13 31.43 11.29 -32.45
C PHE A 13 31.03 9.93 -31.89
N ILE A 14 31.51 9.60 -30.69
CA ILE A 14 30.89 8.58 -29.85
C ILE A 14 29.55 9.19 -29.42
N GLN A 15 28.62 9.25 -30.37
CA GLN A 15 27.21 9.33 -30.10
C GLN A 15 26.84 8.02 -29.44
N SER A 16 26.60 8.10 -28.14
CA SER A 16 25.47 7.49 -27.46
C SER A 16 25.05 6.10 -27.95
N VAL A 17 25.43 5.08 -27.17
CA VAL A 17 24.49 3.99 -26.90
C VAL A 17 24.33 3.92 -25.39
N THR A 18 23.60 4.89 -24.84
CA THR A 18 22.98 4.69 -23.53
C THR A 18 21.85 3.72 -23.77
N PHE A 19 22.04 2.45 -23.43
CA PHE A 19 20.91 1.54 -23.28
C PHE A 19 20.04 2.11 -22.16
N CYS A 20 18.91 2.72 -22.51
CA CYS A 20 17.82 2.86 -21.58
C CYS A 20 17.27 1.45 -21.39
N GLN A 21 17.78 0.75 -20.39
CA GLN A 21 17.18 -0.50 -19.97
C GLN A 21 15.84 -0.13 -19.36
N SER A 22 14.77 -0.23 -20.16
CA SER A 22 13.41 -0.24 -19.64
C SER A 22 13.33 -1.46 -18.73
N THR A 23 13.62 -1.26 -17.45
CA THR A 23 13.21 -2.20 -16.42
C THR A 23 11.69 -2.20 -16.52
N ALA A 24 11.08 -3.33 -16.85
CA ALA A 24 9.64 -3.44 -16.79
C ALA A 24 9.22 -2.97 -15.39
N ASP A 25 8.52 -1.84 -15.32
CA ASP A 25 8.11 -1.23 -14.06
C ASP A 25 7.18 -2.22 -13.38
N THR A 26 7.72 -2.93 -12.39
CA THR A 26 6.97 -3.94 -11.65
C THR A 26 6.21 -3.21 -10.55
N ILE A 27 4.88 -3.22 -10.65
CA ILE A 27 4.00 -2.69 -9.62
C ILE A 27 3.63 -3.83 -8.67
N CYS A 28 3.71 -3.58 -7.37
CA CYS A 28 3.22 -4.49 -6.35
C CYS A 28 1.83 -4.03 -5.89
N ILE A 29 0.85 -4.93 -5.91
CA ILE A 29 -0.45 -4.71 -5.28
C ILE A 29 -0.52 -5.61 -4.06
N LEU A 30 -0.54 -5.00 -2.88
CA LEU A 30 -0.78 -5.68 -1.61
C LEU A 30 -2.26 -5.54 -1.27
N GLN A 31 -3.01 -6.63 -1.41
CA GLN A 31 -4.44 -6.64 -1.17
C GLN A 31 -4.78 -7.29 0.18
N LEU A 32 -5.66 -6.62 0.92
CA LEU A 32 -6.29 -7.08 2.15
C LEU A 32 -7.81 -7.15 1.93
N ASN A 33 -8.51 -7.87 2.79
CA ASN A 33 -9.96 -7.91 2.89
C ASN A 33 -10.33 -8.47 4.26
N ASP A 34 -11.57 -8.21 4.72
CA ASP A 34 -12.13 -8.85 5.92
C ASP A 34 -11.23 -8.71 7.17
N VAL A 35 -10.68 -7.51 7.39
CA VAL A 35 -9.78 -7.25 8.51
C VAL A 35 -10.60 -6.83 9.73
N TYR A 36 -11.01 -7.81 10.52
CA TYR A 36 -11.87 -7.56 11.69
C TYR A 36 -11.13 -7.22 12.98
N GLU A 37 -9.84 -7.56 13.07
CA GLU A 37 -9.04 -7.33 14.27
C GLU A 37 -7.65 -6.78 13.93
N ILE A 38 -7.21 -5.77 14.70
CA ILE A 38 -5.89 -5.15 14.53
C ILE A 38 -4.77 -6.01 15.15
N GLY A 39 -5.13 -6.81 16.17
CA GLY A 39 -4.22 -7.64 16.93
C GLY A 39 -3.91 -8.97 16.23
N PRO A 40 -2.74 -9.57 16.51
CA PRO A 40 -2.42 -10.89 15.97
C PRO A 40 -3.15 -12.00 16.74
N LEU A 41 -3.33 -13.14 16.07
CA LEU A 41 -3.90 -14.36 16.63
C LEU A 41 -2.80 -15.37 17.01
N ASN A 42 -3.20 -16.45 17.69
CA ASN A 42 -2.33 -17.58 18.04
C ASN A 42 -1.04 -17.15 18.75
N GLN A 43 -1.16 -16.30 19.78
CA GLN A 43 -0.02 -15.76 20.55
C GLN A 43 0.99 -15.00 19.66
N GLY A 44 0.49 -14.21 18.71
CA GLY A 44 1.37 -13.44 17.82
C GLY A 44 1.83 -14.19 16.57
N LYS A 45 1.41 -15.44 16.34
CA LYS A 45 1.89 -16.23 15.20
C LYS A 45 1.15 -15.95 13.90
N VAL A 46 -0.10 -15.47 13.96
CA VAL A 46 -0.93 -15.28 12.76
C VAL A 46 -1.43 -13.85 12.67
N GLY A 47 -1.37 -13.26 11.46
CA GLY A 47 -1.94 -11.95 11.15
C GLY A 47 -1.38 -10.78 11.99
N GLY A 48 -2.25 -9.79 12.20
CA GLY A 48 -1.97 -8.55 12.93
C GLY A 48 -1.46 -7.42 12.04
N MET A 49 -2.03 -6.23 12.21
CA MET A 49 -1.74 -5.07 11.36
C MET A 49 -0.30 -4.57 11.50
N ALA A 50 0.37 -4.81 12.63
CA ALA A 50 1.79 -4.51 12.78
C ALA A 50 2.68 -5.34 11.83
N ARG A 51 2.31 -6.60 11.57
CA ARG A 51 3.01 -7.44 10.60
C ARG A 51 2.71 -6.99 9.18
N VAL A 52 1.45 -6.64 8.90
CA VAL A 52 1.05 -6.06 7.61
C VAL A 52 1.88 -4.81 7.33
N ALA A 53 2.00 -3.88 8.27
CA ALA A 53 2.84 -2.68 8.13
C ALA A 53 4.31 -3.00 7.86
N THR A 54 4.83 -4.10 8.41
CA THR A 54 6.20 -4.56 8.10
C THR A 54 6.31 -5.05 6.66
N LEU A 55 5.32 -5.81 6.19
CA LEU A 55 5.28 -6.31 4.80
C LEU A 55 5.14 -5.17 3.80
N VAL A 56 4.29 -4.17 4.09
CA VAL A 56 4.14 -2.96 3.27
C VAL A 56 5.50 -2.29 3.09
N LYS A 57 6.19 -1.94 4.18
CA LYS A 57 7.53 -1.32 4.13
C LYS A 57 8.55 -2.15 3.34
N GLN A 58 8.50 -3.47 3.46
CA GLN A 58 9.41 -4.37 2.73
C GLN A 58 9.14 -4.38 1.22
N GLN A 59 7.88 -4.27 0.79
CA GLN A 59 7.55 -4.19 -0.64
C GLN A 59 7.82 -2.80 -1.22
N GLU A 60 7.48 -1.74 -0.48
CA GLU A 60 7.77 -0.34 -0.86
C GLU A 60 9.27 -0.10 -1.08
N ALA A 61 10.13 -0.78 -0.31
CA ALA A 61 11.58 -0.70 -0.49
C ALA A 61 12.07 -1.33 -1.81
N ARG A 62 11.23 -2.08 -2.53
CA ARG A 62 11.59 -2.87 -3.71
C ARG A 62 10.81 -2.50 -4.96
N TYR A 63 9.56 -2.07 -4.82
CA TYR A 63 8.61 -1.86 -5.90
C TYR A 63 7.73 -0.64 -5.64
N GLN A 64 7.22 -0.03 -6.71
CA GLN A 64 6.06 0.85 -6.61
C GLN A 64 4.89 0.02 -6.06
N THR A 65 4.50 0.26 -4.82
CA THR A 65 3.52 -0.57 -4.11
C THR A 65 2.23 0.20 -3.90
N PHE A 66 1.10 -0.46 -4.14
CA PHE A 66 -0.24 0.00 -3.76
C PHE A 66 -0.85 -0.98 -2.77
N VAL A 67 -1.31 -0.47 -1.63
CA VAL A 67 -1.96 -1.25 -0.58
C VAL A 67 -3.46 -1.00 -0.66
N VAL A 68 -4.22 -2.04 -0.98
CA VAL A 68 -5.67 -1.92 -1.18
C VAL A 68 -6.42 -2.84 -0.23
N LEU A 69 -7.61 -2.44 0.17
CA LEU A 69 -8.48 -3.22 1.04
C LEU A 69 -9.89 -3.35 0.45
N ALA A 70 -10.30 -4.58 0.20
CA ALA A 70 -11.59 -4.91 -0.41
C ALA A 70 -12.72 -5.05 0.63
N GLY A 71 -12.93 -4.00 1.44
CA GLY A 71 -14.02 -3.89 2.40
C GLY A 71 -13.91 -4.75 3.65
N ASP A 72 -14.97 -4.66 4.46
CA ASP A 72 -15.20 -5.41 5.69
C ASP A 72 -14.08 -5.19 6.73
N PHE A 73 -13.98 -3.95 7.20
CA PHE A 73 -13.00 -3.52 8.20
C PHE A 73 -13.60 -2.72 9.36
N VAL A 74 -14.76 -2.12 9.18
CA VAL A 74 -15.45 -1.38 10.26
C VAL A 74 -16.04 -2.37 11.29
N GLY A 75 -16.50 -3.53 10.83
CA GLY A 75 -16.99 -4.61 11.67
C GLY A 75 -17.01 -5.95 10.93
N PRO A 76 -17.27 -7.07 11.63
CA PRO A 76 -17.49 -7.17 13.08
C PRO A 76 -16.18 -7.23 13.90
N SER A 77 -15.86 -6.15 14.63
CA SER A 77 -14.68 -6.08 15.50
C SER A 77 -15.10 -6.01 16.97
N VAL A 78 -14.48 -6.81 17.84
CA VAL A 78 -14.74 -6.78 19.29
C VAL A 78 -14.39 -5.41 19.87
N ILE A 79 -13.24 -4.84 19.48
CA ILE A 79 -12.83 -3.49 19.88
C ILE A 79 -13.86 -2.47 19.41
N GLY A 80 -14.40 -2.64 18.20
CA GLY A 80 -15.47 -1.80 17.64
C GLY A 80 -16.70 -1.72 18.54
N THR A 81 -17.01 -2.78 19.29
CA THR A 81 -18.15 -2.81 20.21
C THR A 81 -17.95 -2.03 21.52
N THR A 82 -16.71 -1.70 21.87
CA THR A 82 -16.38 -1.01 23.12
C THR A 82 -16.86 0.44 23.08
N LYS A 83 -17.20 1.01 24.24
CA LYS A 83 -17.58 2.42 24.38
C LYS A 83 -16.47 3.25 25.01
N ILE A 84 -16.18 4.40 24.42
CA ILE A 84 -15.28 5.43 24.96
C ILE A 84 -16.11 6.70 25.07
N ASN A 85 -16.18 7.30 26.27
CA ASN A 85 -16.98 8.50 26.53
C ASN A 85 -18.46 8.38 26.10
N GLY A 86 -19.04 7.18 26.25
CA GLY A 86 -20.43 6.90 25.90
C GLY A 86 -20.69 6.56 24.43
N GLN A 87 -19.71 6.77 23.53
CA GLN A 87 -19.82 6.45 22.10
C GLN A 87 -19.11 5.13 21.78
N ARG A 88 -19.67 4.33 20.86
CA ARG A 88 -19.01 3.11 20.38
C ARG A 88 -17.80 3.46 19.52
N VAL A 89 -16.76 2.63 19.57
CA VAL A 89 -15.57 2.82 18.74
C VAL A 89 -15.91 2.67 17.25
N ASN A 90 -16.73 1.68 16.88
CA ASN A 90 -17.30 1.50 15.53
C ASN A 90 -16.28 1.75 14.41
N GLY A 91 -15.25 0.89 14.31
CA GLY A 91 -14.23 0.98 13.26
C GLY A 91 -13.19 2.10 13.40
N LYS A 92 -13.31 3.02 14.38
CA LYS A 92 -12.34 4.13 14.54
C LYS A 92 -10.91 3.64 14.70
N HIS A 93 -10.70 2.64 15.56
CA HIS A 93 -9.39 2.03 15.77
C HIS A 93 -8.85 1.39 14.50
N MET A 94 -9.72 0.85 13.64
CA MET A 94 -9.31 0.23 12.40
C MET A 94 -8.83 1.28 11.40
N VAL A 95 -9.62 2.35 11.19
CA VAL A 95 -9.23 3.49 10.34
C VAL A 95 -7.89 4.09 10.81
N ASP A 96 -7.74 4.31 12.11
CA ASP A 96 -6.51 4.86 12.70
C ASP A 96 -5.28 3.98 12.40
N ILE A 97 -5.45 2.65 12.44
CA ILE A 97 -4.36 1.70 12.19
C ILE A 97 -4.11 1.54 10.68
N MET A 98 -5.13 1.50 9.84
CA MET A 98 -4.99 1.43 8.39
C MET A 98 -4.26 2.65 7.82
N ASN A 99 -4.61 3.85 8.30
CA ASN A 99 -3.91 5.08 7.95
C ASN A 99 -2.43 5.03 8.34
N LYS A 100 -2.09 4.45 9.50
CA LYS A 100 -0.69 4.29 9.94
C LYS A 100 0.06 3.19 9.19
N THR A 101 -0.65 2.16 8.73
CA THR A 101 -0.09 1.06 7.93
C THR A 101 0.21 1.49 6.50
N GLY A 102 -0.49 2.51 5.99
CA GLY A 102 -0.35 3.00 4.62
C GLY A 102 -1.27 2.29 3.63
N VAL A 103 -2.54 2.11 4.00
CA VAL A 103 -3.56 1.64 3.03
C VAL A 103 -3.96 2.80 2.12
N ASP A 104 -3.82 2.62 0.81
CA ASP A 104 -4.05 3.66 -0.21
C ASP A 104 -5.51 3.75 -0.63
N LEU A 105 -6.19 2.61 -0.72
CA LEU A 105 -7.56 2.54 -1.20
C LEU A 105 -8.35 1.49 -0.45
N VAL A 106 -9.57 1.86 -0.06
CA VAL A 106 -10.55 0.95 0.53
C VAL A 106 -11.84 0.99 -0.29
N THR A 107 -12.58 -0.12 -0.32
CA THR A 107 -13.98 -0.16 -0.79
C THR A 107 -14.91 -0.51 0.37
N PHE A 108 -16.21 -0.30 0.19
CA PHE A 108 -17.21 -0.83 1.12
C PHE A 108 -17.46 -2.32 0.83
N GLY A 109 -17.49 -3.11 1.88
CA GLY A 109 -18.09 -4.44 1.94
C GLY A 109 -19.49 -4.38 2.55
N ASN A 110 -20.04 -5.53 2.91
CA ASN A 110 -21.38 -5.60 3.48
C ASN A 110 -21.43 -5.15 4.95
N HIS A 111 -20.35 -5.32 5.71
CA HIS A 111 -20.33 -5.01 7.14
C HIS A 111 -20.06 -3.54 7.47
N GLU A 112 -19.71 -2.71 6.48
CA GLU A 112 -19.61 -1.26 6.70
C GLU A 112 -20.96 -0.62 7.07
N PHE A 113 -22.08 -1.23 6.67
CA PHE A 113 -23.44 -0.73 6.90
C PHE A 113 -24.11 -1.31 8.15
N ASP A 114 -23.39 -2.10 8.96
CA ASP A 114 -23.91 -2.65 10.23
C ASP A 114 -23.92 -1.60 11.36
N ILE A 115 -23.22 -0.48 11.17
CA ILE A 115 -23.19 0.65 12.12
C ILE A 115 -24.09 1.79 11.65
N PRO A 116 -24.53 2.69 12.54
CA PRO A 116 -25.33 3.84 12.13
C PRO A 116 -24.61 4.71 11.08
N ASP A 117 -25.35 5.21 10.10
CA ASP A 117 -24.81 6.05 9.01
C ASP A 117 -23.94 7.21 9.51
N ASN A 118 -24.36 7.88 10.59
CA ASN A 118 -23.59 8.97 11.19
C ASN A 118 -22.22 8.52 11.71
N ASP A 119 -22.10 7.29 12.18
CA ASP A 119 -20.83 6.74 12.64
C ASP A 119 -19.98 6.33 11.43
N LEU A 120 -20.56 5.72 10.40
CA LEU A 120 -19.86 5.37 9.15
C LEU A 120 -19.31 6.62 8.45
N GLN A 121 -20.09 7.69 8.36
CA GLN A 121 -19.67 8.99 7.80
C GLN A 121 -18.47 9.60 8.54
N GLN A 122 -18.27 9.27 9.81
CA GLN A 122 -17.08 9.70 10.57
C GLN A 122 -15.86 8.79 10.36
N ARG A 123 -15.95 7.76 9.52
CA ARG A 123 -14.87 6.82 9.20
C ARG A 123 -14.32 6.99 7.79
N ILE A 124 -14.97 7.81 6.97
CA ILE A 124 -14.59 8.13 5.59
C ILE A 124 -14.04 9.55 5.47
#